data_AF-A0A7V5VVN8-F1
#
_entry.id   AF-A0A7V5VVN8-F1
#
_cell.length_a   1.000
_cell.length_b   1.000
_cell.length_c   1.000
_cell.angle_alpha   90.00
_cell.angle_beta   90.00
_cell.angle_gamma   90.00
#
_symmetry.space_group_name_H-M   'P 1'
#
loop_
_entity.id
_entity.type
_entity.pdbx_description
1 polymer ?
#
loop_
_entity_poly.entity_id
_entity_poly.type
_entity_poly.pdbx_seq_one_letter_code
_entity_poly.pdbx_strand_id
1 'polypeptide(L)'
;MTFQRPRPSPTLRRCPRCKTVGRMYRSHARNVFERWMKLFSPTLVLYRCHHCNWRGYMFRRFKQQSRLAFWLTLLGGAAGVVLGIVAGAWLLLHIVALLVGR
;
A
#
# COMPACT_ATOMS: atom_id res chain seq x y z
N MET A 1 27.01 -2.60 -28.70
CA MET A 1 26.05 -3.21 -27.74
C MET A 1 26.50 -2.87 -26.34
N THR A 2 25.81 -1.99 -25.62
CA THR A 2 26.21 -1.57 -24.27
C THR A 2 25.78 -2.61 -23.24
N PHE A 3 26.75 -3.33 -22.68
CA PHE A 3 26.52 -4.28 -21.58
C PHE A 3 26.29 -3.50 -20.28
N GLN A 4 25.05 -3.05 -20.05
CA GLN A 4 24.68 -2.41 -18.79
C GLN A 4 24.71 -3.45 -17.67
N ARG A 5 25.66 -3.32 -16.73
CA ARG A 5 25.69 -4.15 -15.51
C ARG A 5 24.39 -3.94 -14.73
N PRO A 6 23.56 -4.97 -14.54
CA PRO A 6 22.30 -4.81 -13.84
C PRO A 6 22.57 -4.53 -12.35
N ARG A 7 22.08 -3.41 -11.83
CA ARG A 7 22.14 -3.07 -10.40
C ARG A 7 21.44 -4.19 -9.61
N PRO A 8 22.00 -4.72 -8.52
CA PRO A 8 21.36 -5.82 -7.79
C PRO A 8 19.95 -5.41 -7.34
N SER A 9 18.93 -6.08 -7.89
CA SER A 9 17.56 -5.90 -7.45
C SER A 9 17.40 -6.51 -6.05
N PRO A 10 16.88 -5.81 -5.05
CA PRO A 10 16.67 -6.36 -3.70
C PRO A 10 15.64 -7.50 -3.67
N THR A 11 14.97 -7.79 -4.78
CA THR A 11 14.07 -8.92 -4.92
C THR A 11 14.83 -10.15 -5.44
N LEU A 12 15.23 -11.05 -4.53
CA LEU A 12 15.68 -12.43 -4.83
C LEU A 12 14.54 -13.31 -5.42
N ARG A 13 13.69 -12.75 -6.29
CA ARG A 13 12.58 -13.50 -6.88
C ARG A 13 13.07 -14.33 -8.06
N ARG A 14 12.61 -15.58 -8.09
CA ARG A 14 12.83 -16.53 -9.20
C ARG A 14 11.85 -16.21 -10.32
N CYS A 15 12.34 -16.06 -11.55
CA CYS A 15 11.48 -15.88 -12.71
C CYS A 15 10.65 -17.16 -12.96
N PRO A 16 9.33 -17.07 -13.19
CA PRO A 16 8.51 -18.26 -13.45
C PRO A 16 8.82 -18.94 -14.79
N ARG A 17 9.30 -18.17 -15.79
CA ARG A 17 9.58 -18.69 -17.14
C ARG A 17 10.96 -19.35 -17.25
N CYS A 18 12.01 -18.66 -16.83
CA CYS A 18 13.40 -19.14 -17.00
C CYS A 18 14.09 -19.55 -15.69
N LYS A 19 13.38 -19.50 -14.55
CA LYS A 19 13.89 -19.91 -13.23
C LYS A 19 15.16 -19.19 -12.75
N THR A 20 15.60 -18.13 -13.43
CA THR A 20 16.76 -17.33 -13.01
C THR A 20 16.39 -16.46 -11.81
N VAL A 21 17.34 -16.30 -10.88
CA VAL A 21 17.19 -15.54 -9.64
C VAL A 21 17.96 -14.23 -9.76
N GLY A 22 17.45 -13.14 -9.17
CA GLY A 22 18.16 -11.84 -9.10
C GLY A 22 18.25 -11.07 -10.42
N ARG A 23 17.62 -11.56 -11.49
CA ARG A 23 17.54 -10.89 -12.82
C ARG A 23 16.18 -10.25 -13.09
N MET A 24 15.39 -10.03 -12.04
CA MET A 24 14.01 -9.57 -12.13
C MET A 24 13.87 -8.15 -11.59
N TYR A 25 13.43 -7.23 -12.45
CA TYR A 25 13.43 -5.80 -12.21
C TYR A 25 12.02 -5.23 -12.25
N ARG A 26 11.77 -4.17 -11.48
CA ARG A 26 10.50 -3.45 -11.54
C ARG A 26 10.41 -2.73 -12.88
N SER A 27 9.30 -2.93 -13.58
CA SER A 27 9.02 -2.25 -14.85
C SER A 27 8.05 -1.09 -14.64
N HIS A 28 8.16 -0.08 -15.50
CA HIS A 28 7.25 1.07 -15.51
C HIS A 28 5.98 0.74 -16.31
N ALA A 29 4.86 1.33 -15.88
CA ALA A 29 3.61 1.28 -16.63
C ALA A 29 3.79 2.03 -17.96
N ARG A 30 3.45 1.37 -19.07
CA ARG A 30 3.43 1.91 -20.43
C ARG A 30 2.03 2.32 -20.86
N ASN A 31 1.00 1.59 -20.41
CA ASN A 31 -0.38 1.82 -20.83
C ASN A 31 -1.22 2.51 -19.75
N VAL A 32 -2.31 3.15 -20.16
CA VAL A 32 -3.28 3.80 -19.25
C VAL A 32 -3.87 2.78 -18.27
N PHE A 33 -4.21 1.58 -18.76
CA PHE A 33 -4.67 0.47 -17.92
C PHE A 33 -3.66 0.08 -16.84
N GLU A 34 -2.36 0.02 -17.19
CA GLU A 34 -1.31 -0.31 -16.21
C GLU A 34 -1.12 0.80 -15.17
N ARG A 35 -1.36 2.08 -15.54
CA ARG A 35 -1.38 3.19 -14.59
C ARG A 35 -2.59 3.11 -13.66
N TRP A 36 -3.77 2.82 -14.21
CA TRP A 36 -4.99 2.61 -13.44
C TRP A 36 -4.82 1.48 -12.43
N MET A 37 -4.37 0.31 -12.88
CA MET A 37 -4.17 -0.84 -12.02
C MET A 37 -3.12 -0.59 -10.92
N LYS A 38 -2.10 0.22 -11.19
CA LYS A 38 -1.11 0.64 -10.18
C LYS A 38 -1.71 1.61 -9.15
N LEU A 39 -2.70 2.41 -9.52
CA LEU A 39 -3.42 3.31 -8.61
C LEU A 39 -4.36 2.53 -7.69
N PHE A 40 -5.14 1.60 -8.25
CA PHE A 40 -6.12 0.80 -7.50
C PHE A 40 -5.49 -0.34 -6.69
N SER A 41 -4.32 -0.83 -7.08
CA SER A 41 -3.67 -1.96 -6.42
C SER A 41 -2.20 -1.67 -6.16
N PRO A 42 -1.86 -0.95 -5.08
CA PRO A 42 -0.47 -0.65 -4.72
C PRO A 42 0.37 -1.90 -4.40
N THR A 43 -0.31 -3.03 -4.13
CA THR A 43 0.28 -4.37 -3.99
C THR A 43 0.73 -4.97 -5.30
N LEU A 44 0.02 -4.70 -6.39
CA LEU A 44 0.30 -5.31 -7.69
C LEU A 44 1.37 -4.48 -8.41
N VAL A 45 2.58 -5.06 -8.49
CA VAL A 45 3.70 -4.40 -9.14
C VAL A 45 4.11 -5.21 -10.37
N LEU A 46 4.30 -4.52 -11.48
CA LEU A 46 4.72 -5.14 -12.73
C LEU A 46 6.24 -5.37 -12.73
N TYR A 47 6.63 -6.63 -12.91
CA TYR A 47 8.04 -7.05 -12.99
C TYR A 47 8.40 -7.52 -14.40
N ARG A 48 9.67 -7.32 -14.76
CA ARG A 48 10.28 -7.80 -16.00
C ARG A 48 11.56 -8.57 -15.69
N CYS A 49 11.72 -9.75 -16.29
CA CYS A 49 12.97 -10.49 -16.26
C CYS A 49 13.88 -10.00 -17.39
N HIS A 50 15.11 -9.60 -17.09
CA HIS A 50 16.08 -9.18 -18.12
C HIS A 50 16.75 -10.35 -18.85
N HIS A 51 16.58 -11.59 -18.36
CA HIS A 51 17.18 -12.78 -18.98
C HIS A 51 16.29 -13.38 -20.08
N CYS A 52 15.00 -13.61 -19.80
CA CYS A 52 14.06 -14.22 -20.74
C CYS A 52 12.97 -13.25 -21.25
N ASN A 53 13.10 -11.97 -20.89
CA ASN A 53 12.15 -10.91 -21.26
C ASN A 53 10.70 -11.12 -20.78
N TRP A 54 10.46 -12.05 -19.84
CA TRP A 54 9.15 -12.27 -19.24
C TRP A 54 8.65 -11.00 -18.53
N ARG A 55 7.36 -10.71 -18.67
CA ARG A 55 6.68 -9.57 -18.06
C ARG A 55 5.39 -10.04 -17.40
N GLY A 56 5.14 -9.61 -16.18
CA GLY A 56 3.92 -9.98 -15.47
C GLY A 56 3.78 -9.27 -14.13
N TYR A 57 2.57 -9.32 -13.58
CA TYR A 57 2.26 -8.73 -12.29
C TYR A 57 2.68 -9.70 -11.19
N MET A 58 3.26 -9.16 -10.13
CA MET A 58 3.44 -9.89 -8.89
C MET A 58 3.05 -9.02 -7.71
N PHE A 59 2.52 -9.66 -6.68
CA PHE A 59 2.26 -9.02 -5.41
C PHE A 59 3.59 -8.64 -4.77
N ARG A 60 3.76 -7.34 -4.50
CA ARG A 60 4.76 -6.84 -3.57
C ARG A 60 4.38 -7.42 -2.22
N ARG A 61 5.27 -8.23 -1.63
CA ARG A 61 5.11 -8.54 -0.20
C ARG A 61 5.24 -7.20 0.51
N PHE A 62 4.17 -6.75 1.16
CA PHE A 62 4.30 -5.63 2.08
C PHE A 62 5.43 -5.97 3.04
N LYS A 63 6.38 -5.05 3.22
CA LYS A 63 7.21 -5.09 4.41
C LYS A 63 6.21 -5.06 5.55
N GLN A 64 6.19 -6.12 6.36
CA GLN A 64 5.38 -6.24 7.55
C GLN A 64 5.41 -4.90 8.26
N GLN A 65 4.27 -4.21 8.23
CA GLN A 65 4.12 -2.88 8.81
C GLN A 65 4.59 -3.00 10.26
N SER A 66 5.52 -2.13 10.66
CA SER A 66 6.13 -2.22 11.99
C SER A 66 5.01 -2.27 13.03
N ARG A 67 5.11 -3.19 14.01
CA ARG A 67 4.11 -3.37 15.08
C ARG A 67 3.63 -2.03 15.65
N LEU A 68 4.53 -1.07 15.78
CA LEU A 68 4.26 0.31 16.18
C LEU A 68 3.25 1.05 15.29
N ALA A 69 3.42 1.03 13.97
CA ALA A 69 2.50 1.70 13.05
C ALA A 69 1.10 1.08 13.07
N PHE A 70 1.01 -0.23 13.32
CA PHE A 70 -0.28 -0.91 13.52
C PHE A 70 -0.97 -0.47 14.82
N TRP A 71 -0.23 -0.42 15.94
CA TRP A 71 -0.79 0.04 17.21
C TRP A 71 -1.19 1.52 17.20
N LEU A 72 -0.38 2.39 16.58
CA LEU A 72 -0.70 3.83 16.46
C LEU A 72 -1.97 4.08 15.65
N THR A 73 -2.19 3.33 14.56
CA THR A 73 -3.42 3.45 13.77
C THR A 73 -4.64 2.95 14.53
N LEU A 74 -4.51 1.84 15.28
CA LEU A 74 -5.60 1.33 16.11
C LEU A 74 -5.97 2.29 17.24
N LEU A 75 -4.98 2.81 17.97
CA LEU A 75 -5.18 3.75 19.06
C LEU A 75 -5.77 5.08 18.55
N GLY A 76 -5.26 5.59 17.43
CA GLY A 76 -5.80 6.80 16.81
C GLY A 76 -7.26 6.66 16.39
N GLY A 77 -7.61 5.52 15.78
CA GLY A 77 -9.00 5.21 15.41
C GLY A 77 -9.92 5.13 16.64
N ALA A 78 -9.51 4.40 17.67
CA ALA A 78 -10.27 4.29 18.92
C ALA A 78 -10.47 5.66 19.60
N ALA A 79 -9.41 6.46 19.70
CA ALA A 79 -9.48 7.80 20.27
C ALA A 79 -10.44 8.72 19.49
N GLY A 80 -10.40 8.66 18.15
CA GLY A 80 -11.31 9.45 17.30
C GLY A 80 -12.78 9.10 17.53
N VAL A 81 -13.12 7.82 17.66
CA VAL A 81 -14.49 7.36 17.95
C VAL A 81 -14.95 7.84 19.32
N VAL A 82 -14.12 7.68 20.35
CA VAL A 82 -14.44 8.11 21.73
C VAL A 82 -14.68 9.61 21.77
N LEU A 83 -13.80 10.41 21.15
CA LEU A 83 -13.95 11.87 21.08
C LEU A 83 -15.24 12.26 20.35
N GLY A 84 -15.57 11.58 19.26
CA GLY A 84 -16.83 11.82 18.53
C GLY A 84 -18.07 11.56 19.37
N ILE A 85 -18.09 10.46 20.13
CA ILE A 85 -19.23 10.12 21.02
C ILE A 85 -19.36 11.14 22.14
N VAL A 86 -18.25 11.50 22.79
CA VAL A 86 -18.25 12.46 23.92
C VAL A 86 -18.70 13.85 23.44
N ALA A 87 -18.16 14.33 22.33
CA ALA A 87 -18.55 15.62 21.76
C ALA A 87 -20.02 15.63 21.34
N GLY A 88 -20.50 14.54 20.72
CA GLY A 88 -21.90 14.39 20.34
C GLY A 88 -22.84 14.39 21.54
N ALA A 89 -22.53 13.63 22.59
CA ALA A 89 -23.30 13.60 23.82
C ALA A 89 -23.34 14.97 24.52
N TRP A 90 -22.18 15.64 24.59
CA TRP A 90 -22.08 16.99 25.18
C TRP A 90 -22.94 18.01 24.41
N LEU A 91 -22.85 18.01 23.08
CA LEU A 91 -23.65 18.89 22.23
C LEU A 91 -25.15 18.64 22.41
N LEU A 92 -25.56 17.37 22.47
CA LEU A 92 -26.95 16.99 22.63
C LEU A 92 -27.50 17.44 24.00
N LEU A 93 -26.74 17.24 25.08
CA LEU A 93 -27.09 17.73 26.41
C LEU A 93 -27.18 19.27 26.45
N HIS A 94 -26.26 19.97 25.78
CA HIS A 94 -26.27 21.43 25.71
C HIS A 94 -27.51 21.97 24.97
N ILE A 95 -27.90 21.35 23.87
CA ILE A 95 -29.12 21.70 23.13
C ILE A 95 -30.36 21.46 24.00
N VAL A 96 -30.45 20.33 24.70
CA VAL A 96 -31.58 20.03 25.60
C VAL A 96 -31.67 21.05 26.72
N ALA A 97 -30.54 21.43 27.33
CA ALA A 97 -30.51 22.45 28.37
C ALA A 97 -31.01 23.82 27.87
N LEU A 98 -30.67 24.21 26.63
CA LEU A 98 -31.16 25.45 26.00
C LEU A 98 -32.65 25.40 25.65
N LEU A 99 -33.20 24.21 25.35
CA LEU A 99 -34.62 24.03 25.03
C LEU A 99 -35.50 23.95 26.28
N VAL A 100 -35.00 23.37 27.38
CA VAL A 100 -35.73 23.23 28.66
C VAL A 100 -35.60 24.47 29.55
N GLY A 101 -34.50 25.22 29.42
CA GLY A 101 -34.29 26.50 30.12
C GLY A 101 -35.01 27.70 29.48
N ARG A 102 -35.83 27.46 28.46
CA ARG A 102 -36.69 28.44 27.78
C ARG A 102 -38.15 28.12 28.05
#